data_AF-A0A518AQG9-F1
#
_entry.id   AF-A0A518AQG9-F1
#
_cell.length_a   1.000
_cell.length_b   1.000
_cell.length_c   1.000
_cell.angle_alpha   90.00
_cell.angle_beta   90.00
_cell.angle_gamma   90.00
#
_symmetry.space_group_name_H-M   'P 1'
#
loop_
_entity.id
_entity.type
_entity.pdbx_description
1 polymer ?
#
loop_
_entity_poly.entity_id
_entity_poly.type
_entity_poly.pdbx_seq_one_letter_code
_entity_poly.pdbx_strand_id
1 'polypeptide(L)'
;MESYDSDGDGSLSSAELVKSPALTSAKERVDANDDDAISADEIAQRIKVYDSQSSFVPVTVQLRLGGRPLEMATVTFAPESFMGEMQSFTGVSDATGYVMLSGEEQKLPGLPQGFYTITITREGGEQTIQGCEIADDVPEVSRMTFNL
;
A
#
# COMPACT_ATOMS: atom_id res chain seq x y z
N MET A 1 7.55 -1.06 13.97
CA MET A 1 8.97 -0.86 13.61
C MET A 1 9.83 -2.03 14.06
N GLU A 2 9.66 -2.53 15.28
CA GLU A 2 10.43 -3.67 15.85
C GLU A 2 10.47 -4.95 14.98
N SER A 3 9.48 -5.20 14.12
CA SER A 3 9.49 -6.35 13.21
C SER A 3 10.37 -6.18 11.96
N TYR A 4 10.76 -4.94 11.64
CA TYR A 4 11.49 -4.57 10.43
C TYR A 4 12.91 -4.08 10.73
N ASP A 5 13.09 -3.35 11.83
CA ASP A 5 14.36 -2.87 12.38
C ASP A 5 15.14 -4.06 12.96
N SER A 6 16.01 -4.62 12.13
CA SER A 6 16.68 -5.88 12.36
C SER A 6 17.99 -5.72 13.11
N ASP A 7 18.65 -4.57 12.94
CA ASP A 7 19.86 -4.23 13.68
C ASP A 7 19.58 -3.43 14.97
N GLY A 8 18.34 -2.97 15.16
CA GLY A 8 17.85 -2.35 16.39
C GLY A 8 18.35 -0.92 16.56
N ASP A 9 18.68 -0.24 15.48
CA ASP A 9 19.24 1.11 15.50
C ASP A 9 18.17 2.21 15.62
N GLY A 10 16.89 1.84 15.57
CA GLY A 10 15.74 2.74 15.65
C GLY A 10 15.32 3.34 14.32
N SER A 11 15.94 2.90 13.22
CA SER A 11 15.67 3.31 11.84
C SER A 11 15.52 2.09 10.94
N LEU A 12 14.98 2.31 9.73
CA LEU A 12 14.92 1.29 8.69
C LEU A 12 15.87 1.73 7.58
N SER A 13 17.02 1.08 7.55
CA SER A 13 17.97 1.22 6.46
C SER A 13 17.35 0.75 5.14
N SER A 14 17.94 1.15 4.01
CA SER A 14 17.51 0.66 2.70
C SER A 14 17.50 -0.89 2.58
N ALA A 15 18.32 -1.60 3.36
CA ALA A 15 18.31 -3.07 3.39
C ALA A 15 17.10 -3.64 4.15
N GLU A 16 16.60 -2.92 5.16
CA GLU A 16 15.45 -3.31 5.98
C GLU A 16 14.14 -2.86 5.37
N LEU A 17 14.14 -1.73 4.64
CA LEU A 17 13.00 -1.26 3.88
C LEU A 17 12.51 -2.27 2.84
N VAL A 18 13.38 -3.15 2.33
CA VAL A 18 13.00 -4.24 1.43
C VAL A 18 11.91 -5.15 2.05
N LYS A 19 11.84 -5.22 3.38
CA LYS A 19 10.81 -5.99 4.09
C LYS A 19 9.44 -5.29 4.11
N SER A 20 9.38 -3.99 3.86
CA SER A 20 8.15 -3.20 3.69
C SER A 20 8.08 -2.60 2.28
N PRO A 21 7.40 -3.28 1.34
CA PRO A 21 7.19 -2.75 0.00
C PRO A 21 6.58 -1.34 0.02
N ALA A 22 5.69 -1.05 0.98
CA ALA A 22 5.00 0.23 1.07
C ALA A 22 5.94 1.37 1.43
N LEU A 23 6.78 1.20 2.47
CA LEU A 23 7.78 2.21 2.84
C LEU A 23 8.83 2.40 1.75
N THR A 24 9.23 1.32 1.06
CA THR A 24 10.12 1.42 -0.10
C THR A 24 9.50 2.31 -1.19
N SER A 25 8.21 2.12 -1.49
CA SER A 25 7.49 2.94 -2.49
C SER A 25 7.30 4.40 -2.08
N ALA A 26 7.29 4.65 -0.76
CA ALA A 26 7.01 5.95 -0.17
C ALA A 26 8.28 6.68 0.30
N LYS A 27 9.48 6.10 0.09
CA LYS A 27 10.73 6.58 0.67
C LYS A 27 10.95 8.06 0.45
N GLU A 28 10.85 8.53 -0.79
CA GLU A 28 11.05 9.95 -1.15
C GLU A 28 10.11 10.94 -0.42
N ARG A 29 9.01 10.45 0.17
CA ARG A 29 8.05 11.27 0.92
C ARG A 29 8.25 11.17 2.44
N VAL A 30 8.78 10.04 2.90
CA VAL A 30 8.92 9.75 4.33
C VAL A 30 10.31 10.12 4.84
N ASP A 31 11.35 9.85 4.06
CA ASP A 31 12.74 10.25 4.29
C ASP A 31 12.84 11.77 4.15
N ALA A 32 12.64 12.48 5.26
CA ALA A 32 12.49 13.92 5.29
C ALA A 32 13.83 14.63 5.49
N ASN A 33 14.83 13.90 5.99
CA ASN A 33 16.19 14.40 6.18
C ASN A 33 17.16 13.98 5.04
N ASP A 34 16.67 13.22 4.05
CA ASP A 34 17.42 12.70 2.89
C ASP A 34 18.66 11.88 3.31
N ASP A 35 18.55 11.08 4.38
CA ASP A 35 19.66 10.27 4.90
C ASP A 35 19.70 8.82 4.39
N ASP A 36 18.81 8.50 3.44
CA ASP A 36 18.64 7.18 2.82
C ASP A 36 18.13 6.07 3.76
N ALA A 37 17.72 6.44 4.98
CA ALA A 37 17.03 5.60 5.95
C ALA A 37 15.67 6.22 6.32
N ILE A 38 14.83 5.44 7.00
CA ILE A 38 13.55 5.92 7.53
C ILE A 38 13.52 5.68 9.03
N SER A 39 13.59 6.75 9.81
CA SER A 39 13.52 6.71 11.27
C SER A 39 12.09 6.58 11.80
N ALA A 40 11.95 6.16 13.06
CA ALA A 40 10.64 6.07 13.71
C ALA A 40 9.95 7.44 13.80
N ASP A 41 10.73 8.50 14.00
CA ASP A 41 10.24 9.88 14.04
C ASP A 41 9.70 10.33 12.68
N GLU A 42 10.32 9.93 11.57
CA GLU A 42 9.82 10.24 10.22
C GLU A 42 8.51 9.54 9.89
N ILE A 43 8.38 8.26 10.25
CA ILE A 43 7.11 7.53 10.13
C ILE A 43 6.04 8.22 11.01
N ALA A 44 6.38 8.58 12.25
CA ALA A 44 5.45 9.25 13.14
C ALA A 44 5.04 10.64 12.64
N GLN A 45 5.98 11.39 12.04
CA GLN A 45 5.69 12.67 11.39
C GLN A 45 4.77 12.48 10.19
N ARG A 46 5.01 11.45 9.36
CA ARG A 46 4.14 11.15 8.23
C ARG A 46 2.72 10.78 8.68
N ILE A 47 2.59 9.95 9.71
CA ILE A 47 1.28 9.59 10.28
C ILE A 47 0.54 10.82 10.81
N LYS A 48 1.23 11.79 11.44
CA LYS A 48 0.60 13.05 11.88
C LYS A 48 0.04 13.87 10.72
N VAL A 49 0.59 13.76 9.51
CA VAL A 49 0.02 14.43 8.34
C VAL A 49 -1.39 13.90 8.06
N TYR A 50 -1.64 12.60 8.27
CA TYR A 50 -2.94 11.96 8.06
C TYR A 50 -4.04 12.52 8.97
N ASP A 51 -3.71 12.94 10.19
CA ASP A 51 -4.67 13.53 11.14
C ASP A 51 -5.35 14.81 10.59
N SER A 52 -4.70 15.49 9.64
CA SER A 52 -5.23 16.69 8.99
C SER A 52 -5.99 16.42 7.69
N GLN A 53 -6.09 15.15 7.28
CA GLN A 53 -6.66 14.71 6.01
C GLN A 53 -7.95 13.90 6.18
N SER A 54 -8.54 13.46 5.07
CA SER A 54 -9.74 12.62 5.07
C SER A 54 -9.41 11.22 5.57
N SER A 55 -10.21 10.65 6.47
CA SER A 55 -9.97 9.29 6.98
C SER A 55 -10.03 8.18 5.92
N PHE A 56 -10.58 8.48 4.72
CA PHE A 56 -10.69 7.56 3.60
C PHE A 56 -10.33 8.23 2.28
N VAL A 57 -9.55 7.51 1.48
CA VAL A 57 -9.18 7.90 0.12
C VAL A 57 -9.95 7.03 -0.87
N PRO A 58 -10.67 7.61 -1.84
CA PRO A 58 -11.32 6.83 -2.89
C PRO A 58 -10.25 6.22 -3.81
N VAL A 59 -10.20 4.90 -3.86
CA VAL A 59 -9.21 4.15 -4.66
C VAL A 59 -9.94 3.36 -5.73
N THR A 60 -9.56 3.58 -6.99
CA THR A 60 -9.97 2.73 -8.12
C THR A 60 -8.76 1.96 -8.62
N VAL A 61 -8.88 0.62 -8.67
CA VAL A 61 -7.82 -0.26 -9.16
C VAL A 61 -8.19 -0.78 -10.55
N GLN A 62 -7.24 -0.71 -11.48
CA GLN A 62 -7.31 -1.35 -12.78
C GLN A 62 -6.12 -2.29 -12.99
N LEU A 63 -6.41 -3.55 -13.34
CA LEU A 63 -5.41 -4.55 -13.70
C LEU A 63 -5.31 -4.71 -15.21
N ARG A 64 -4.08 -4.79 -15.69
CA ARG A 64 -3.76 -5.05 -17.09
C ARG A 64 -2.66 -6.10 -17.20
N LEU A 65 -2.74 -6.93 -18.23
CA LEU A 65 -1.70 -7.89 -18.61
C LEU A 65 -1.37 -7.67 -20.09
N GLY A 66 -0.12 -7.30 -20.39
CA GLY A 66 0.28 -6.97 -21.77
C GLY A 66 -0.59 -5.88 -22.41
N GLY A 67 -0.99 -4.87 -21.62
CA GLY A 67 -1.81 -3.73 -22.06
C GLY A 67 -3.32 -3.98 -22.15
N ARG A 68 -3.77 -5.23 -21.98
CA ARG A 68 -5.20 -5.61 -22.01
C ARG A 68 -5.77 -5.72 -20.60
N PRO A 69 -7.07 -5.48 -20.39
CA PRO A 69 -7.72 -5.76 -19.12
C PRO A 69 -7.46 -7.19 -18.64
N LEU A 70 -7.13 -7.34 -17.36
CA LEU A 70 -6.97 -8.63 -16.72
C LEU A 70 -8.21 -8.93 -15.88
N GLU A 71 -8.96 -9.97 -16.24
CA GLU A 71 -10.15 -10.44 -15.53
C GLU A 71 -9.79 -11.56 -14.53
N MET A 72 -10.61 -11.73 -13.50
CA MET A 72 -10.53 -12.83 -12.52
C MET A 72 -9.21 -12.91 -11.70
N ALA A 73 -8.47 -11.81 -11.57
CA ALA A 73 -7.36 -11.72 -10.64
C ALA A 73 -7.83 -11.14 -9.29
N THR A 74 -7.35 -11.75 -8.20
CA THR A 74 -7.63 -11.27 -6.83
C THR A 74 -6.60 -10.24 -6.44
N VAL A 75 -7.04 -9.11 -5.91
CA VAL A 75 -6.19 -8.07 -5.32
C VAL A 75 -6.49 -7.98 -3.84
N THR A 76 -5.43 -7.92 -3.02
CA THR A 76 -5.54 -7.71 -1.58
C THR A 76 -4.62 -6.57 -1.16
N PHE A 77 -5.19 -5.59 -0.48
CA PHE A 77 -4.48 -4.51 0.21
C PHE A 77 -4.45 -4.89 1.69
N ALA A 78 -3.29 -5.32 2.16
CA ALA A 78 -3.04 -5.63 3.56
C ALA A 78 -2.25 -4.48 4.20
N PRO A 79 -2.74 -3.86 5.30
CA PRO A 79 -1.97 -2.89 6.05
C PRO A 79 -0.63 -3.47 6.48
N GLU A 80 0.43 -2.65 6.44
CA GLU A 80 1.72 -3.04 6.98
C GLU A 80 1.62 -3.30 8.48
N SER A 81 2.36 -4.28 8.99
CA SER A 81 2.21 -4.73 10.38
C SER A 81 2.49 -3.64 11.42
N PHE A 82 3.30 -2.63 11.09
CA PHE A 82 3.58 -1.50 11.97
C PHE A 82 2.40 -0.54 12.13
N MET A 83 1.33 -0.69 11.33
CA MET A 83 0.09 0.09 11.46
C MET A 83 -0.87 -0.45 12.53
N GLY A 84 -0.51 -1.57 13.18
CA GLY A 84 -1.35 -2.24 14.16
C GLY A 84 -2.43 -3.11 13.51
N GLU A 85 -3.45 -3.46 14.29
CA GLU A 85 -4.54 -4.33 13.84
C GLU A 85 -5.55 -3.52 13.00
N MET A 86 -5.34 -3.54 11.69
CA MET A 86 -6.24 -2.94 10.70
C MET A 86 -6.73 -4.01 9.71
N GLN A 87 -7.97 -3.90 9.27
CA GLN A 87 -8.54 -4.86 8.31
C GLN A 87 -7.86 -4.75 6.93
N SER A 88 -7.80 -5.88 6.23
CA SER A 88 -7.42 -5.91 4.81
C SER A 88 -8.63 -5.66 3.90
N PHE A 89 -8.35 -5.20 2.69
CA PHE A 89 -9.36 -4.94 1.66
C PHE A 89 -9.06 -5.77 0.43
N THR A 90 -10.06 -6.46 -0.10
CA THR A 90 -9.87 -7.36 -1.24
C THR A 90 -10.94 -7.16 -2.30
N GLY A 91 -10.62 -7.57 -3.53
CA GLY A 91 -11.54 -7.57 -4.65
C GLY A 91 -11.04 -8.46 -5.78
N VAL A 92 -11.95 -8.79 -6.70
CA VAL A 92 -11.63 -9.56 -7.91
C VAL A 92 -11.86 -8.67 -9.11
N SER A 93 -10.95 -8.68 -10.07
CA SER A 93 -11.07 -7.89 -11.29
C SER A 93 -12.16 -8.42 -12.21
N ASP A 94 -13.00 -7.53 -12.73
CA ASP A 94 -14.03 -7.87 -13.71
C ASP A 94 -13.49 -7.98 -15.16
N ALA A 95 -14.37 -8.25 -16.12
CA ALA A 95 -14.05 -8.33 -17.56
C ALA A 95 -13.40 -7.06 -18.15
N THR A 96 -13.54 -5.92 -17.46
CA THR A 96 -12.92 -4.64 -17.85
C THR A 96 -11.64 -4.33 -17.07
N GLY A 97 -11.22 -5.27 -16.20
CA GLY A 97 -10.01 -5.21 -15.40
C GLY A 97 -10.14 -4.30 -14.18
N TYR A 98 -11.33 -3.78 -13.87
CA TYR A 98 -11.53 -2.96 -12.68
C TYR A 98 -11.77 -3.84 -11.46
N VAL A 99 -11.24 -3.41 -10.32
CA VAL A 99 -11.42 -4.06 -9.03
C VAL A 99 -12.14 -3.10 -8.10
N MET A 100 -13.26 -3.56 -7.55
CA MET A 100 -13.91 -2.90 -6.42
C MET A 100 -13.38 -3.55 -5.14
N LEU A 101 -12.64 -2.78 -4.34
CA LEU A 101 -12.15 -3.23 -3.05
C LEU A 101 -13.27 -3.18 -2.00
N SER A 102 -13.31 -4.19 -1.14
CA SER A 102 -14.19 -4.22 0.03
C SER A 102 -13.45 -4.81 1.23
N GLY A 103 -13.68 -4.24 2.41
CA GLY A 103 -13.31 -4.85 3.69
C GLY A 103 -14.46 -5.71 4.23
N GLU A 104 -14.14 -6.59 5.17
CA GLU A 104 -15.15 -7.39 5.89
C GLU A 104 -15.97 -6.54 6.86
N GLU A 105 -15.30 -5.62 7.56
CA GLU A 105 -15.90 -4.74 8.56
C GLU A 105 -16.32 -3.40 7.94
N GLN A 106 -15.47 -2.85 7.06
CA GLN A 106 -15.70 -1.57 6.38
C GLN A 106 -16.08 -1.79 4.92
N LYS A 107 -17.36 -1.53 4.62
CA LYS A 107 -17.94 -1.65 3.27
C LYS A 107 -18.06 -0.32 2.52
N LEU A 108 -17.40 0.73 3.02
CA LEU A 108 -17.39 2.01 2.32
C LEU A 108 -16.40 1.95 1.16
N PRO A 109 -16.70 2.62 0.03
CA PRO A 109 -15.77 2.71 -1.09
C PRO A 109 -14.52 3.51 -0.69
N GLY A 110 -13.35 2.97 -1.02
CA GLY A 110 -12.06 3.56 -0.69
C GLY A 110 -11.30 2.80 0.39
N LEU A 111 -10.13 3.32 0.74
CA LEU A 111 -9.24 2.74 1.73
C LEU A 111 -8.93 3.77 2.82
N PRO A 112 -8.76 3.36 4.08
CA PRO A 112 -8.13 4.20 5.09
C PRO A 112 -6.75 4.65 4.65
N GLN A 113 -6.28 5.76 5.23
CA GLN A 113 -4.92 6.22 4.98
C GLN A 113 -3.88 5.29 5.61
N GLY A 114 -2.74 5.17 4.94
CA GLY A 114 -1.55 4.50 5.45
C GLY A 114 -0.85 3.61 4.43
N PHE A 115 -0.07 2.66 4.92
CA PHE A 115 0.88 1.87 4.13
C PHE A 115 0.37 0.46 3.89
N TYR A 116 0.26 0.06 2.62
CA TYR A 116 -0.33 -1.22 2.24
C TYR A 116 0.63 -2.05 1.41
N THR A 117 0.74 -3.34 1.77
CA THR A 117 1.23 -4.36 0.85
C THR A 117 0.08 -4.80 -0.04
N ILE A 118 0.31 -4.76 -1.35
CA ILE A 118 -0.63 -5.13 -2.40
C ILE A 118 -0.20 -6.48 -2.95
N THR A 119 -1.06 -7.48 -2.83
CA THR A 119 -0.86 -8.81 -3.42
C THR A 119 -1.87 -9.00 -4.54
N ILE A 120 -1.36 -9.21 -5.75
CA ILE A 120 -2.18 -9.51 -6.93
C ILE A 120 -1.95 -10.98 -7.30
N THR A 121 -2.99 -11.80 -7.21
CA THR A 121 -2.96 -13.23 -7.54
C THR A 121 -3.73 -13.50 -8.82
N ARG A 122 -3.06 -14.08 -9.82
CA ARG A 122 -3.67 -14.47 -11.09
C ARG A 122 -4.21 -15.88 -11.07
N GLU A 123 -5.03 -16.21 -12.07
CA GLU A 123 -5.38 -17.59 -12.37
C GLU A 123 -4.09 -18.42 -12.56
N GLY A 124 -4.01 -19.56 -11.87
CA GLY A 124 -2.79 -20.38 -11.82
C GLY A 124 -1.87 -20.10 -10.62
N GLY A 125 -2.17 -19.08 -9.80
CA GLY A 125 -1.52 -18.84 -8.50
C GLY A 125 -0.26 -17.98 -8.56
N GLU A 126 0.08 -17.39 -9.71
CA GLU A 126 1.19 -16.45 -9.82
C GLU A 126 0.86 -15.15 -9.08
N GLN A 127 1.78 -14.71 -8.23
CA GLN A 127 1.61 -13.53 -7.38
C GLN A 127 2.55 -12.39 -7.78
N THR A 128 2.05 -11.18 -7.72
CA THR A 128 2.83 -9.94 -7.78
C THR A 128 2.61 -9.17 -6.50
N ILE A 129 3.71 -8.77 -5.85
CA ILE A 129 3.69 -8.01 -4.60
C ILE A 129 4.23 -6.62 -4.89
N GLN A 130 3.48 -5.61 -4.47
CA GLN A 130 3.87 -4.20 -4.54
C GLN A 130 3.50 -3.51 -3.23
N GLY A 131 4.05 -2.31 -3.01
CA GLY A 131 3.65 -1.46 -1.91
C GLY A 131 3.04 -0.17 -2.41
N CYS A 132 2.17 0.41 -1.60
CA CYS A 132 1.76 1.79 -1.78
C CYS A 132 1.48 2.46 -0.43
N GLU A 133 1.64 3.76 -0.43
CA GLU A 133 1.03 4.62 0.57
C GLU A 133 -0.30 5.15 0.02
N ILE A 134 -1.36 5.08 0.83
CA ILE A 134 -2.67 5.67 0.58
C ILE A 134 -2.78 6.93 1.43
N ALA A 135 -2.83 8.11 0.81
CA ALA A 135 -3.10 9.39 1.48
C ALA A 135 -3.68 10.40 0.48
N ASP A 136 -4.35 11.46 0.96
CA ASP A 136 -5.01 12.46 0.11
C ASP A 136 -3.99 13.24 -0.75
N ASP A 137 -2.77 13.40 -0.25
CA ASP A 137 -1.66 14.09 -0.92
C ASP A 137 -0.81 13.18 -1.83
N VAL A 138 -1.25 11.94 -2.05
CA VAL A 138 -0.65 11.00 -3.01
C VAL A 138 -1.60 10.85 -4.21
N PRO A 139 -1.58 11.76 -5.20
CA PRO A 139 -2.61 11.85 -6.24
C PRO A 139 -2.79 10.56 -7.06
N GLU A 140 -1.72 9.77 -7.19
CA GLU A 140 -1.69 8.52 -7.96
C GLU A 140 -2.61 7.43 -7.38
N VAL A 141 -2.93 7.47 -6.09
CA VAL A 141 -3.69 6.39 -5.42
C VAL A 141 -5.17 6.44 -5.75
N SER A 142 -5.67 7.60 -6.19
CA SER A 142 -7.06 7.75 -6.63
C SER A 142 -7.38 6.81 -7.80
N ARG A 143 -6.39 6.54 -8.65
CA ARG A 143 -6.49 5.63 -9.80
C ARG A 143 -5.20 4.85 -10.00
N MET A 144 -5.15 3.66 -9.43
CA MET A 144 -4.00 2.77 -9.53
C MET A 144 -4.16 1.84 -10.74
N THR A 145 -3.16 1.82 -11.62
CA THR A 145 -3.11 0.88 -12.75
C THR A 145 -1.90 -0.03 -12.61
N PHE A 146 -2.16 -1.33 -12.46
CA PHE A 146 -1.12 -2.35 -12.41
C PHE A 146 -0.97 -2.99 -13.78
N ASN A 147 0.21 -2.83 -14.38
CA ASN A 147 0.56 -3.51 -15.62
C ASN A 147 1.46 -4.71 -15.26
N LEU A 148 0.89 -5.90 -15.39
CA LEU A 148 1.54 -7.19 -15.18
C LEU A 148 2.06 -7.76 -16.51
#